data_AF-A0AAV9QPK9-F1
#
_entry.id   AF-A0AAV9QPK9-F1
#
_cell.length_a   1.000
_cell.length_b   1.000
_cell.length_c   1.000
_cell.angle_alpha   90.00
_cell.angle_beta   90.00
_cell.angle_gamma   90.00
#
_symmetry.space_group_name_H-M   'P 1'
#
loop_
_entity.id
_entity.type
_entity.pdbx_description
1 polymer ?
#
loop_
_entity_poly.entity_id
_entity_poly.type
_entity_poly.pdbx_seq_one_letter_code
_entity_poly.pdbx_strand_id
1 'polypeptide(L)'
;MRLTAKSGAVKLLKSEVRRLERNQEREKSVANLEYLKNVLLQFIFLRSGSERQALLPVIHTMLQLSPEEKSKLAAIAQGEEEGTGSRGSGWTSYLHSWSGIR
;
A
#
# COMPACT_ATOMS: atom_id res chain seq x y z
N MET A 1 -34.72 14.86 -35.97
CA MET A 1 -33.70 13.78 -35.92
C MET A 1 -32.27 14.22 -35.57
N ARG A 2 -31.75 15.41 -35.94
CA ARG A 2 -30.33 15.78 -35.64
C ARG A 2 -29.99 16.08 -34.17
N LEU A 3 -30.94 16.51 -33.34
CA LEU A 3 -30.69 16.89 -31.93
C LEU A 3 -30.56 15.69 -30.97
N THR A 4 -31.23 14.57 -31.27
CA THR A 4 -31.19 13.34 -30.45
C THR A 4 -29.86 12.60 -30.60
N ALA A 5 -29.30 12.56 -31.80
CA ALA A 5 -27.97 11.96 -32.05
C ALA A 5 -26.85 12.73 -31.32
N LYS A 6 -26.90 14.07 -31.32
CA LYS A 6 -25.91 14.92 -30.63
C LYS A 6 -25.98 14.75 -29.10
N SER A 7 -27.17 14.57 -28.54
CA SER A 7 -27.34 14.26 -27.10
C SER A 7 -26.87 12.85 -26.74
N GLY A 8 -27.03 11.87 -27.64
CA GLY A 8 -26.52 10.51 -27.45
C GLY A 8 -25.00 10.47 -27.39
N ALA A 9 -24.33 11.15 -28.33
CA ALA A 9 -22.87 11.27 -28.35
C ALA A 9 -22.31 11.90 -27.07
N VAL A 10 -22.93 12.99 -26.58
CA VAL A 10 -22.52 13.66 -25.33
C VAL A 10 -22.67 12.74 -24.12
N LYS A 11 -23.75 11.96 -24.04
CA LYS A 11 -23.95 10.99 -22.94
C LYS A 11 -22.89 9.90 -22.94
N LEU A 12 -22.55 9.34 -24.11
CA LEU A 12 -21.53 8.31 -24.26
C LEU A 12 -20.14 8.82 -23.88
N LEU A 13 -19.76 10.01 -24.35
CA LEU A 13 -18.49 10.62 -23.99
C LEU A 13 -18.40 10.88 -22.48
N LYS A 14 -19.48 11.34 -21.85
CA LYS A 14 -19.51 11.56 -20.40
C LYS A 14 -19.38 10.26 -19.60
N SER A 15 -19.99 9.16 -20.06
CA SER A 15 -19.79 7.86 -19.42
C SER A 15 -18.37 7.34 -19.59
N GLU A 16 -17.76 7.61 -20.75
CA GLU A 16 -16.40 7.19 -21.06
C GLU A 16 -15.36 7.94 -20.21
N VAL A 17 -15.51 9.26 -20.05
CA VAL A 17 -14.67 10.06 -19.14
C VAL A 17 -14.74 9.49 -17.72
N ARG A 18 -15.94 9.24 -17.18
CA ARG A 18 -16.09 8.65 -15.84
C ARG A 18 -15.45 7.27 -15.72
N ARG A 19 -15.48 6.47 -16.79
CA ARG A 19 -14.84 5.15 -16.84
C ARG A 19 -13.32 5.29 -16.79
N LEU A 20 -12.76 6.21 -17.58
CA LEU A 20 -11.34 6.51 -17.61
C LEU A 20 -10.84 7.06 -16.27
N GLU A 21 -11.59 7.96 -15.63
CA GLU A 21 -11.26 8.50 -14.31
C GLU A 21 -11.12 7.38 -13.26
N ARG A 22 -12.09 6.46 -13.19
CA ARG A 22 -12.01 5.29 -12.28
C ARG A 22 -10.84 4.37 -12.60
N ASN A 23 -10.55 4.15 -13.88
CA ASN A 23 -9.40 3.33 -14.27
C ASN A 23 -8.10 4.01 -13.85
N GLN A 24 -7.98 5.32 -14.02
CA GLN A 24 -6.81 6.08 -13.58
C GLN A 24 -6.64 6.08 -12.06
N GLU A 25 -7.74 6.17 -11.29
CA GLU A 25 -7.71 6.01 -9.83
C GLU A 25 -7.21 4.62 -9.41
N ARG A 26 -7.64 3.56 -10.12
CA ARG A 26 -7.15 2.19 -9.90
C ARG A 26 -5.66 2.07 -10.22
N GLU A 27 -5.21 2.60 -11.35
CA GLU A 27 -3.80 2.61 -11.73
C GLU A 27 -2.93 3.35 -10.70
N LYS A 28 -3.40 4.51 -10.21
CA LYS A 28 -2.74 5.25 -9.12
C LYS A 28 -2.68 4.43 -7.84
N SER A 29 -3.77 3.75 -7.48
CA SER A 29 -3.82 2.87 -6.30
C SER A 29 -2.83 1.71 -6.43
N VAL A 30 -2.74 1.08 -7.60
CA VAL A 30 -1.78 0.00 -7.86
C VAL A 30 -0.34 0.52 -7.75
N ALA A 31 -0.02 1.66 -8.37
CA ALA A 31 1.31 2.26 -8.29
C ALA A 31 1.70 2.62 -6.84
N ASN A 32 0.77 3.16 -6.06
CA ASN A 32 0.99 3.44 -4.64
C ASN A 32 1.26 2.16 -3.84
N LEU A 33 0.53 1.06 -4.11
CA LEU A 33 0.76 -0.23 -3.46
C LEU A 33 2.12 -0.83 -3.83
N GLU A 34 2.54 -0.70 -5.09
CA GLU A 34 3.86 -1.15 -5.51
C GLU A 34 4.99 -0.37 -4.82
N TYR A 35 4.82 0.94 -4.70
CA TYR A 35 5.76 1.78 -3.96
C TYR A 35 5.81 1.38 -2.48
N LEU A 36 4.66 1.21 -1.83
CA LEU A 36 4.58 0.76 -0.43
C LEU A 36 5.27 -0.59 -0.22
N LYS A 37 5.05 -1.55 -1.13
CA LYS A 37 5.74 -2.85 -1.12
C LYS A 37 7.26 -2.65 -1.11
N ASN A 38 7.80 -1.81 -1.98
CA ASN A 38 9.25 -1.58 -2.06
C ASN A 38 9.80 -0.96 -0.76
N VAL A 39 9.10 0.03 -0.20
CA VAL A 39 9.46 0.67 1.08
C VAL A 39 9.43 -0.33 2.23
N LEU A 40 8.40 -1.17 2.31
CA LEU A 40 8.29 -2.21 3.36
C LEU A 40 9.39 -3.26 3.23
N LEU A 41 9.71 -3.71 2.02
CA LEU A 41 10.82 -4.63 1.79
C LEU A 41 12.15 -4.02 2.24
N GLN A 42 12.43 -2.76 1.87
CA GLN A 42 13.61 -2.05 2.36
C GLN A 42 13.63 -1.99 3.89
N PHE A 43 12.51 -1.64 4.54
CA PHE A 43 12.42 -1.58 5.99
C PHE A 43 12.68 -2.92 6.69
N ILE A 44 12.24 -4.03 6.10
CA ILE A 44 12.44 -5.37 6.67
C ILE A 44 13.89 -5.83 6.52
N PHE A 45 14.53 -5.54 5.38
CA PHE A 45 15.90 -6.01 5.10
C PHE A 45 17.01 -5.11 5.67
N LEU A 46 16.74 -3.81 5.89
CA LEU A 46 17.69 -2.92 6.54
C LEU A 46 17.89 -3.29 8.01
N ARG A 47 19.15 -3.18 8.48
CA ARG A 47 19.47 -3.28 9.90
C ARG A 47 18.90 -2.06 10.64
N SER A 48 18.76 -2.18 11.96
CA SER A 48 18.46 -1.03 12.81
C SER A 48 19.46 0.10 12.57
N GLY A 49 18.97 1.34 12.51
CA GLY A 49 19.79 2.50 12.18
C GLY A 49 19.02 3.61 11.48
N SER A 50 19.74 4.69 11.13
CA SER A 50 19.18 5.90 10.52
C SER A 50 18.45 5.63 9.21
N GLU A 51 18.99 4.76 8.36
CA GLU A 51 18.37 4.39 7.08
C GLU A 51 17.01 3.72 7.27
N ARG A 52 16.88 2.82 8.24
CA ARG A 52 15.62 2.15 8.57
C ARG A 52 14.61 3.12 9.19
N GLN A 53 15.08 4.06 10.02
CA GLN A 53 14.24 5.11 10.59
C GLN A 53 13.73 6.11 9.54
N ALA A 54 14.52 6.40 8.52
CA ALA A 54 14.15 7.32 7.43
C ALA A 54 12.93 6.82 6.61
N LEU A 55 12.62 5.52 6.67
CA LEU A 55 11.44 4.94 6.02
C LEU A 55 10.15 5.12 6.83
N LEU A 56 10.23 5.39 8.14
CA LEU A 56 9.06 5.48 9.02
C LEU A 56 8.06 6.57 8.59
N PRO A 57 8.46 7.79 8.18
CA PRO A 57 7.50 8.78 7.70
C PRO A 57 6.72 8.29 6.48
N VAL A 58 7.39 7.61 5.56
CA VAL A 58 6.77 7.07 4.34
C VAL A 58 5.75 5.98 4.69
N ILE A 59 6.14 5.03 5.54
CA ILE A 59 5.24 3.97 6.00
C ILE A 59 4.06 4.56 6.76
N HIS A 60 4.30 5.54 7.64
CA HIS A 60 3.25 6.23 8.39
C HIS A 60 2.25 6.93 7.47
N THR A 61 2.70 7.67 6.46
CA THR A 61 1.79 8.37 5.54
C THR A 61 1.01 7.40 4.66
N MET A 62 1.65 6.32 4.16
CA MET A 62 1.01 5.37 3.25
C MET A 62 0.02 4.43 3.95
N LEU A 63 0.31 4.05 5.20
CA LEU A 63 -0.54 3.16 6.01
C LEU A 63 -1.42 3.90 7.03
N GLN A 64 -1.26 5.22 7.16
CA GLN A 64 -1.96 6.05 8.14
C GLN A 64 -1.81 5.50 9.58
N LEU A 65 -0.58 5.18 9.98
CA LEU A 65 -0.31 4.55 11.27
C LEU A 65 -0.79 5.44 12.43
N SER A 66 -1.38 4.80 13.44
CA SER A 66 -1.61 5.41 14.75
C SER A 66 -0.29 5.79 15.44
N PRO A 67 -0.31 6.72 16.42
CA PRO A 67 0.87 7.03 17.22
C PRO A 67 1.51 5.80 17.87
N GLU A 68 0.68 4.86 18.34
CA GLU A 68 1.11 3.63 18.97
C GLU A 68 1.84 2.69 17.99
N GLU A 69 1.28 2.49 16.79
CA GLU A 69 1.91 1.69 15.74
C GLU A 69 3.23 2.32 15.26
N LYS A 70 3.25 3.65 15.10
CA LYS A 70 4.46 4.38 14.73
C LYS A 70 5.55 4.23 15.78
N SER A 71 5.21 4.30 17.07
CA SER A 71 6.14 4.12 18.17
C SER A 71 6.74 2.70 18.17
N LYS A 72 5.92 1.66 17.99
CA LYS A 72 6.40 0.27 17.87
C LYS A 72 7.38 0.08 16.72
N LEU A 73 7.07 0.63 15.54
CA LEU A 73 7.97 0.58 14.39
C LEU A 73 9.26 1.38 14.62
N ALA A 74 9.20 2.49 15.35
CA ALA A 74 10.38 3.27 15.73
C ALA A 74 11.33 2.50 16.65
N ALA A 75 10.81 1.81 17.67
CA ALA A 75 11.59 0.94 18.55
C ALA A 75 12.31 -0.17 17.75
N ILE A 76 11.60 -0.85 16.85
CA ILE A 76 12.17 -1.85 15.94
C ILE A 76 13.26 -1.24 15.03
N ALA A 77 13.05 -0.02 14.53
CA ALA A 77 14.02 0.68 13.69
C ALA A 77 15.27 1.13 14.47
N GLN A 78 15.15 1.38 15.77
CA GLN A 78 16.24 1.70 16.70
C GLN A 78 16.98 0.45 17.18
N GLY A 79 16.44 -0.75 16.96
CA GLY A 79 17.03 -2.00 17.41
C GLY A 79 16.64 -2.40 18.83
N GLU A 80 15.60 -1.76 19.38
CA GLU A 80 14.93 -2.15 20.61
C GLU A 80 14.03 -3.35 20.32
N GLU A 81 14.61 -4.49 19.95
CA GLU A 81 13.87 -5.75 19.93
C GLU A 81 13.75 -6.28 21.37
N GLU A 82 12.51 -6.48 21.84
CA GLU A 82 12.25 -7.44 22.90
C GLU A 82 12.82 -8.78 22.44
N GLY A 83 13.92 -9.19 23.06
CA GLY A 83 14.44 -10.54 22.91
C GLY A 83 13.31 -11.55 23.19
N THR A 84 13.30 -12.61 22.39
CA THR A 84 12.54 -13.86 22.53
C THR A 84 11.16 -13.93 21.86
N GLY A 85 11.07 -14.79 20.83
CA GLY A 85 10.06 -15.84 20.89
C GLY A 85 8.79 -15.78 20.02
N SER A 86 8.83 -15.34 18.76
CA SER A 86 7.77 -15.75 17.80
C SER A 86 8.22 -15.77 16.35
N ARG A 87 9.26 -16.54 16.05
CA ARG A 87 9.68 -16.81 14.66
C ARG A 87 8.76 -17.80 13.91
N GLY A 88 7.64 -18.21 14.49
CA GLY A 88 6.85 -19.34 13.97
C GLY A 88 5.37 -19.11 13.63
N SER A 89 4.68 -18.07 14.15
CA SER A 89 3.21 -18.13 14.20
C SER A 89 2.41 -16.92 13.71
N GLY A 90 3.03 -15.77 13.42
CA GLY A 90 2.27 -14.52 13.24
C GLY A 90 1.68 -14.28 11.84
N TRP A 91 2.48 -14.50 10.79
CA TRP A 91 2.14 -14.08 9.41
C TRP A 91 2.32 -15.19 8.36
N THR A 92 3.04 -16.25 8.71
CA THR A 92 3.25 -17.44 7.87
C THR A 92 1.96 -18.18 7.57
N SER A 93 0.99 -18.17 8.48
CA SER A 93 -0.35 -18.75 8.26
C SER A 93 -1.15 -18.03 7.17
N TYR A 94 -0.99 -16.72 7.04
CA TYR A 94 -1.70 -15.92 6.03
C TYR A 94 -1.00 -15.96 4.65
N LEU A 95 0.30 -16.23 4.59
CA LEU A 95 1.05 -16.37 3.32
C LEU A 95 0.50 -17.51 2.45
N HIS A 96 0.08 -18.63 3.06
CA HIS A 96 -0.52 -19.74 2.31
C HIS A 96 -1.84 -19.35 1.65
N SER A 97 -2.67 -18.57 2.33
CA SER A 97 -3.97 -18.11 1.81
C SER A 97 -3.85 -17.07 0.69
N TRP A 98 -2.72 -16.37 0.58
CA TRP A 98 -2.49 -15.35 -0.45
C TRP A 98 -1.71 -15.86 -1.66
N SER A 99 -0.90 -16.90 -1.51
CA SER A 99 -0.08 -17.43 -2.62
C SER A 99 -0.86 -18.19 -3.69
N GLY A 100 -2.14 -18.52 -3.45
CA GLY A 100 -2.99 -19.24 -4.42
C GLY A 100 -2.54 -20.66 -4.74
N ILE A 101 -1.49 -21.17 -4.09
CA ILE A 101 -0.98 -22.52 -4.25
C ILE A 101 -1.80 -23.45 -3.36
N ARG A 102 -2.61 -24.30 -4.00
CA ARG A 102 -3.16 -25.53 -3.40
C ARG A 102 -2.33 -26.71 -3.85
#